data_AF-A0A1V6BNC1-F1
#
_entry.id   AF-A0A1V6BNC1-F1
#
_cell.length_a   1.000
_cell.length_b   1.000
_cell.length_c   1.000
_cell.angle_alpha   90.00
_cell.angle_beta   90.00
_cell.angle_gamma   90.00
#
_symmetry.space_group_name_H-M   'P 1'
#
loop_
_entity.id
_entity.type
_entity.pdbx_description
1 polymer ?
#
loop_
_entity_poly.entity_id
_entity_poly.type
_entity_poly.pdbx_seq_one_letter_code
_entity_poly.pdbx_strand_id
1 'polypeptide(L)'
;MCKKIIILIVLLIGLVLLNGCGDKITKEEYDEIIAELEALKGLNRTFPADGYFTAFQPSVSSGAPEIITVSVRIKNDAIVEFFIDTLQSTKIVEGETVSFKFNWKTKKQLGYEYYMFPQSGKMVNGELDVEGYKQWLSENNKKEWFEQANLLEQFMLREGIDKVTIDENNKATNVSGVTIAVKTYVDLAKKAVEMAKAGKLLAVSGYGSGDIVWATADINRFKTISNYKLDTLQGKYQNGTFVYNEKSKQELGYEYYMFPQSGKKVEGVLDVEGYKEWLRANNKKEWFEQADLICHEFAKNGSYNFVIKSDGKIDNALVSGVTIGDNNYLKVLNQLLANAK
;
A
#
# COMPACT_ATOMS: atom_id res chain seq x y z
N MET A 1 -32.92 14.38 -2.47
CA MET A 1 -31.80 13.41 -2.47
C MET A 1 -31.96 12.31 -1.41
N CYS A 2 -32.31 12.63 -0.16
CA CYS A 2 -32.48 11.60 0.90
C CYS A 2 -33.58 10.55 0.65
N LYS A 3 -34.65 10.87 -0.12
CA LYS A 3 -35.70 9.90 -0.47
C LYS A 3 -35.26 8.80 -1.46
N LYS A 4 -34.26 9.05 -2.32
CA LYS A 4 -33.79 8.08 -3.32
C LYS A 4 -32.80 7.05 -2.76
N ILE A 5 -32.08 7.40 -1.69
CA ILE A 5 -31.11 6.51 -1.03
C ILE A 5 -31.82 5.52 -0.09
N ILE A 6 -32.96 5.90 0.50
CA ILE A 6 -33.76 5.02 1.38
C ILE A 6 -34.38 3.85 0.61
N ILE A 7 -34.74 4.05 -0.67
CA ILE A 7 -35.29 2.98 -1.52
C ILE A 7 -34.24 1.90 -1.83
N LEU A 8 -32.96 2.27 -1.91
CA LEU A 8 -31.87 1.37 -2.26
C LEU A 8 -31.49 0.39 -1.14
N ILE A 9 -31.68 0.77 0.13
CA ILE A 9 -31.36 -0.08 1.30
C ILE A 9 -32.53 -0.99 1.68
N VAL A 10 -33.78 -0.58 1.42
CA VAL A 10 -34.96 -1.41 1.69
C VAL A 10 -35.07 -2.61 0.73
N LEU A 11 -34.58 -2.46 -0.51
CA LEU A 11 -34.67 -3.51 -1.54
C LEU A 11 -33.63 -4.65 -1.41
N LEU A 12 -32.55 -4.46 -0.64
CA LEU A 12 -31.56 -5.54 -0.41
C LEU A 12 -31.96 -6.50 0.74
N ILE A 13 -32.90 -6.12 1.60
CA ILE A 13 -33.39 -6.93 2.73
C ILE A 13 -34.79 -7.52 2.44
N GLY A 14 -35.56 -6.91 1.52
CA GLY A 14 -36.91 -7.33 1.16
C GLY A 14 -36.99 -8.38 0.04
N LEU A 15 -36.25 -9.47 0.13
CA LEU A 15 -36.48 -10.67 -0.70
C LEU A 15 -37.50 -11.61 -0.04
N VAL A 16 -38.55 -11.03 0.53
CA VAL A 16 -39.87 -11.63 0.66
C VAL A 16 -40.84 -10.49 0.37
N LEU A 17 -41.62 -10.65 -0.70
CA LEU A 17 -42.82 -9.88 -1.04
C LEU A 17 -43.42 -9.14 0.19
N LEU A 18 -43.27 -7.81 0.25
CA LEU A 18 -44.13 -6.81 0.95
C LEU A 18 -43.33 -5.56 1.32
N ASN A 19 -43.60 -4.43 0.66
CA ASN A 19 -43.32 -3.11 1.26
C ASN A 19 -44.37 -2.83 2.34
N GLY A 20 -43.98 -2.15 3.42
CA GLY A 20 -44.82 -1.81 4.59
C GLY A 20 -46.06 -0.93 4.34
N CYS A 21 -46.51 -0.79 3.09
CA CYS A 21 -47.80 -0.22 2.69
C CYS A 21 -48.63 -1.14 1.76
N GLY A 22 -48.21 -2.38 1.50
CA GLY A 22 -49.06 -3.38 0.82
C GLY A 22 -49.22 -3.26 -0.70
N ASP A 23 -48.67 -2.23 -1.35
CA ASP A 23 -48.73 -2.14 -2.81
C ASP A 23 -47.65 -2.98 -3.48
N LYS A 24 -48.09 -3.89 -4.36
CA LYS A 24 -47.23 -4.71 -5.22
C LYS A 24 -46.58 -3.80 -6.25
N ILE A 25 -45.25 -3.83 -6.34
CA ILE A 25 -44.51 -3.21 -7.45
C ILE A 25 -45.06 -3.81 -8.75
N THR A 26 -45.42 -2.96 -9.70
CA THR A 26 -45.91 -3.38 -11.01
C THR A 26 -44.78 -4.00 -11.82
N LYS A 27 -45.12 -4.81 -12.82
CA LYS A 27 -44.10 -5.39 -13.71
C LYS A 27 -43.33 -4.29 -14.45
N GLU A 28 -44.00 -3.21 -14.86
CA GLU A 28 -43.35 -2.07 -15.51
C GLU A 28 -42.34 -1.37 -14.60
N GLU A 29 -42.67 -1.12 -13.33
CA GLU A 29 -41.73 -0.51 -12.37
C GLU A 29 -40.53 -1.42 -12.07
N TYR A 30 -40.74 -2.75 -12.02
CA TYR A 30 -39.65 -3.70 -11.89
C TYR A 30 -38.72 -3.67 -13.12
N ASP A 31 -39.30 -3.69 -14.31
CA ASP A 31 -38.56 -3.67 -15.57
C ASP A 31 -37.80 -2.34 -15.74
N GLU A 32 -38.36 -1.20 -15.31
CA GLU A 32 -37.66 0.11 -15.26
C GLU A 32 -36.47 0.13 -14.30
N ILE A 33 -36.63 -0.43 -13.09
CA ILE A 33 -35.54 -0.52 -12.11
C ILE A 33 -34.43 -1.43 -12.64
N ILE A 34 -34.78 -2.56 -13.27
CA ILE A 34 -33.81 -3.46 -13.89
C ILE A 34 -33.12 -2.75 -15.06
N ALA A 35 -33.84 -2.00 -15.90
CA ALA A 35 -33.26 -1.23 -16.98
C ALA A 35 -32.33 -0.10 -16.48
N GLU A 36 -32.66 0.59 -15.38
CA GLU A 36 -31.80 1.60 -14.76
C GLU A 36 -30.54 0.96 -14.14
N LEU A 37 -30.67 -0.20 -13.50
CA LEU A 37 -29.55 -1.00 -13.02
C LEU A 37 -28.68 -1.56 -14.17
N GLU A 38 -29.28 -1.96 -15.29
CA GLU A 38 -28.57 -2.42 -16.48
C GLU A 38 -27.88 -1.29 -17.22
N ALA A 39 -28.48 -0.10 -17.30
CA ALA A 39 -27.85 1.11 -17.81
C ALA A 39 -26.67 1.54 -16.92
N LEU A 40 -26.76 1.37 -15.60
CA LEU A 40 -25.65 1.55 -14.66
C LEU A 40 -24.57 0.47 -14.81
N LYS A 41 -24.94 -0.77 -15.14
CA LYS A 41 -24.01 -1.86 -15.52
C LYS A 41 -23.38 -1.65 -16.91
N GLY A 42 -23.97 -0.79 -17.75
CA GLY A 42 -23.57 -0.52 -19.14
C GLY A 42 -22.66 0.71 -19.32
N LEU A 43 -22.36 1.46 -18.25
CA LEU A 43 -21.32 2.49 -18.31
C LEU A 43 -19.95 1.80 -18.44
N ASN A 44 -19.36 1.88 -19.64
CA ASN A 44 -17.96 1.53 -19.89
C ASN A 44 -17.09 2.41 -18.99
N ARG A 45 -16.80 1.93 -17.78
CA ARG A 45 -15.91 2.61 -16.85
C ARG A 45 -14.47 2.45 -17.32
N THR A 46 -13.71 3.53 -17.26
CA THR A 46 -12.24 3.49 -17.43
C THR A 46 -11.58 2.77 -16.27
N PHE A 47 -12.11 2.97 -15.07
CA PHE A 47 -11.62 2.39 -13.82
C PHE A 47 -12.67 1.44 -13.25
N PRO A 48 -12.35 0.16 -12.99
CA PRO A 48 -13.31 -0.81 -12.51
C PRO A 48 -14.06 -0.35 -11.25
N ALA A 49 -13.37 0.30 -10.30
CA ALA A 49 -13.95 0.76 -9.05
C ALA A 49 -13.40 2.12 -8.60
N ASP A 50 -14.13 2.77 -7.69
CA ASP A 50 -13.65 3.92 -6.93
C ASP A 50 -12.71 3.43 -5.81
N GLY A 51 -11.76 4.27 -5.41
CA GLY A 51 -10.79 3.89 -4.38
C GLY A 51 -9.45 4.57 -4.51
N TYR A 52 -8.50 4.12 -3.71
CA TYR A 52 -7.09 4.46 -3.80
C TYR A 52 -6.31 3.32 -4.43
N PHE A 53 -5.56 3.64 -5.48
CA PHE A 53 -4.66 2.70 -6.14
C PHE A 53 -3.24 3.22 -5.96
N THR A 54 -2.39 2.41 -5.35
CA THR A 54 -1.06 2.81 -4.91
C THR A 54 0.00 2.03 -5.65
N ALA A 55 1.03 2.71 -6.14
CA ALA A 55 2.28 2.08 -6.53
C ALA A 55 3.39 2.48 -5.54
N PHE A 56 4.37 1.60 -5.35
CA PHE A 56 5.51 1.89 -4.48
C PHE A 56 6.85 1.48 -5.10
N GLN A 57 7.92 2.03 -4.55
CA GLN A 57 9.30 1.65 -4.85
C GLN A 57 10.11 1.58 -3.55
N PRO A 58 10.78 0.44 -3.25
CA PRO A 58 11.84 0.37 -2.26
C PRO A 58 12.99 1.32 -2.64
N SER A 59 13.50 2.08 -1.69
CA SER A 59 14.63 3.00 -1.89
C SER A 59 15.54 3.02 -0.67
N VAL A 60 16.73 3.58 -0.83
CA VAL A 60 17.68 3.81 0.26
C VAL A 60 18.12 5.26 0.20
N SER A 61 17.91 5.98 1.31
CA SER A 61 18.33 7.38 1.46
C SER A 61 19.30 7.47 2.63
N SER A 62 20.47 8.07 2.41
CA SER A 62 21.52 8.22 3.44
C SER A 62 21.88 6.90 4.14
N GLY A 63 21.87 5.80 3.40
CA GLY A 63 22.18 4.46 3.90
C GLY A 63 21.05 3.77 4.68
N ALA A 64 19.87 4.39 4.81
CA ALA A 64 18.70 3.84 5.49
C ALA A 64 17.58 3.48 4.49
N PRO A 65 16.84 2.38 4.70
CA PRO A 65 15.71 2.01 3.86
C PRO A 65 14.57 3.03 3.94
N GLU A 66 13.92 3.27 2.82
CA GLU A 66 12.69 4.04 2.72
C GLU A 66 11.73 3.41 1.69
N ILE A 67 10.45 3.77 1.77
CA ILE A 67 9.41 3.35 0.84
C ILE A 67 8.83 4.60 0.20
N ILE A 68 8.98 4.73 -1.12
CA ILE A 68 8.35 5.81 -1.88
C ILE A 68 7.01 5.30 -2.41
N THR A 69 5.93 6.06 -2.21
CA THR A 69 4.59 5.71 -2.68
C THR A 69 3.97 6.84 -3.49
N VAL A 70 3.18 6.48 -4.50
CA VAL A 70 2.23 7.39 -5.12
C VAL A 70 0.89 6.69 -5.19
N SER A 71 -0.14 7.35 -4.69
CA SER A 71 -1.53 6.89 -4.75
C SER A 71 -2.34 7.78 -5.68
N VAL A 72 -3.22 7.19 -6.47
CA VAL A 72 -4.24 7.90 -7.24
C VAL A 72 -5.61 7.57 -6.66
N ARG A 73 -6.44 8.61 -6.48
CA ARG A 73 -7.83 8.41 -6.06
C ARG A 73 -8.76 8.43 -7.26
N ILE A 74 -9.51 7.36 -7.43
CA ILE A 74 -10.61 7.30 -8.38
C ILE A 74 -11.92 7.59 -7.65
N LYS A 75 -12.70 8.51 -8.21
CA LYS A 75 -14.06 8.81 -7.78
C LYS A 75 -14.94 9.08 -8.99
N ASN A 76 -16.07 8.37 -9.09
CA ASN A 76 -17.00 8.50 -10.21
C ASN A 76 -16.29 8.37 -11.58
N ASP A 77 -15.45 7.34 -11.72
CA ASP A 77 -14.68 7.05 -12.94
C ASP A 77 -13.68 8.14 -13.38
N ALA A 78 -13.31 9.05 -12.47
CA ALA A 78 -12.31 10.09 -12.71
C ALA A 78 -11.18 10.04 -11.67
N ILE A 79 -9.98 10.39 -12.10
CA ILE A 79 -8.87 10.71 -11.20
C ILE A 79 -9.18 12.05 -10.55
N VAL A 80 -9.26 12.07 -9.22
CA VAL A 80 -9.57 13.30 -8.45
C VAL A 80 -8.44 13.74 -7.51
N GLU A 81 -7.42 12.91 -7.34
CA GLU A 81 -6.31 13.18 -6.43
C GLU A 81 -5.09 12.34 -6.82
N PHE A 82 -3.91 12.95 -6.74
CA PHE A 82 -2.63 12.25 -6.62
C PHE A 82 -2.09 12.51 -5.20
N PHE A 83 -1.46 11.50 -4.61
CA PHE A 83 -0.86 11.59 -3.28
C PHE A 83 0.52 10.91 -3.30
N ILE A 84 1.56 11.73 -3.28
CA ILE A 84 2.96 11.36 -3.20
C ILE A 84 3.38 11.34 -1.73
N ASP A 85 4.07 10.27 -1.32
CA ASP A 85 4.62 10.19 0.03
C ASP A 85 5.90 9.34 0.10
N THR A 86 6.65 9.53 1.17
CA THR A 86 7.83 8.71 1.50
C THR A 86 7.80 8.33 2.96
N LEU A 87 7.84 7.02 3.24
CA LEU A 87 8.05 6.49 4.59
C LEU A 87 9.53 6.19 4.77
N GLN A 88 10.21 6.99 5.59
CA GLN A 88 11.63 6.81 5.90
C GLN A 88 11.83 5.96 7.14
N SER A 89 13.03 5.40 7.28
CA SER A 89 13.47 4.75 8.51
C SER A 89 14.58 5.54 9.21
N THR A 90 14.68 5.32 10.51
CA THR A 90 15.76 5.78 11.36
C THR A 90 16.74 4.63 11.61
N LYS A 91 18.03 4.90 11.44
CA LYS A 91 19.12 3.98 11.78
C LYS A 91 19.25 3.90 13.31
N ILE A 92 19.30 2.68 13.84
CA ILE A 92 19.52 2.37 15.25
C ILE A 92 20.86 1.65 15.36
N VAL A 93 21.73 2.11 16.25
CA VAL A 93 23.06 1.53 16.50
C VAL A 93 23.13 1.12 17.96
N GLU A 94 23.28 -0.19 18.20
CA GLU A 94 23.39 -0.79 19.53
C GLU A 94 24.66 -1.65 19.58
N GLY A 95 25.74 -1.08 20.12
CA GLY A 95 27.07 -1.69 20.05
C GLY A 95 27.52 -1.85 18.60
N GLU A 96 27.83 -3.09 18.20
CA GLU A 96 28.20 -3.44 16.81
C GLU A 96 26.99 -3.73 15.92
N THR A 97 25.78 -3.81 16.49
CA THR A 97 24.56 -4.12 15.73
C THR A 97 23.96 -2.85 15.14
N VAL A 98 23.70 -2.88 13.83
CA VAL A 98 22.95 -1.85 13.12
C VAL A 98 21.60 -2.41 12.71
N SER A 99 20.54 -1.72 13.10
CA SER A 99 19.17 -2.00 12.67
C SER A 99 18.49 -0.74 12.17
N PHE A 100 17.30 -0.90 11.60
CA PHE A 100 16.51 0.22 11.09
C PHE A 100 15.08 0.12 11.59
N LYS A 101 14.46 1.26 11.89
CA LYS A 101 13.05 1.33 12.27
C LYS A 101 12.35 2.35 11.40
N PHE A 102 11.35 1.90 10.64
CA PHE A 102 10.50 2.83 9.90
C PHE A 102 9.81 3.80 10.86
N ASN A 103 9.77 5.07 10.46
CA ASN A 103 9.21 6.15 11.25
C ASN A 103 7.69 5.97 11.40
N TRP A 104 7.12 6.50 12.48
CA TRP A 104 5.67 6.48 12.67
C TRP A 104 4.94 7.36 11.64
N LYS A 105 5.50 8.55 11.37
CA LYS A 105 4.99 9.48 10.36
C LYS A 105 5.80 9.39 9.07
N THR A 106 5.13 9.51 7.94
CA THR A 106 5.75 9.73 6.63
C THR A 106 6.24 11.17 6.48
N LYS A 107 7.02 11.47 5.42
CA LYS A 107 7.44 12.85 5.10
C LYS A 107 6.24 13.79 4.97
N LYS A 108 5.17 13.35 4.30
CA LYS A 108 3.99 14.20 4.12
C LYS A 108 3.23 14.41 5.43
N GLN A 109 3.15 13.40 6.29
CA GLN A 109 2.52 13.52 7.61
C GLN A 109 3.32 14.39 8.59
N LEU A 110 4.64 14.43 8.46
CA LEU A 110 5.50 15.34 9.22
C LEU A 110 5.27 16.81 8.82
N GLY A 111 4.97 17.07 7.55
CA GLY A 111 4.79 18.44 7.07
C GLY A 111 6.06 19.27 7.31
N TYR A 112 5.94 20.40 8.01
CA TYR A 112 7.09 21.22 8.40
C TYR A 112 8.00 20.57 9.46
N GLU A 113 7.52 19.57 10.20
CA GLU A 113 8.36 18.79 11.13
C GLU A 113 9.36 17.89 10.39
N TYR A 114 9.22 17.71 9.06
CA TYR A 114 10.19 16.94 8.28
C TYR A 114 11.54 17.66 8.20
N TYR A 115 11.47 18.99 8.10
CA TYR A 115 12.62 19.85 8.26
C TYR A 115 13.75 19.57 7.24
N MET A 116 13.40 19.60 5.94
CA MET A 116 14.31 19.29 4.83
C MET A 116 15.57 20.17 4.78
N PHE A 117 15.55 21.37 5.37
CA PHE A 117 16.69 22.30 5.40
C PHE A 117 17.26 22.44 6.81
N PRO A 118 18.01 21.44 7.32
CA PRO A 118 18.43 21.39 8.71
C PRO A 118 19.34 22.54 9.17
N GLN A 119 20.00 23.23 8.23
CA GLN A 119 20.82 24.41 8.52
C GLN A 119 20.01 25.66 8.94
N SER A 120 18.69 25.65 8.76
CA SER A 120 17.82 26.80 9.06
C SER A 120 17.31 26.84 10.51
N GLY A 121 17.89 26.01 11.38
CA GLY A 121 17.17 25.45 12.52
C GLY A 121 17.37 26.19 13.79
N LYS A 122 16.29 26.75 14.31
CA LYS A 122 16.19 27.13 15.70
C LYS A 122 15.39 26.06 16.43
N MET A 123 16.04 25.41 17.38
CA MET A 123 15.35 24.51 18.31
C MET A 123 14.93 25.33 19.54
N VAL A 124 13.68 25.17 19.99
CA VAL A 124 13.16 25.74 21.24
C VAL A 124 12.75 24.58 22.13
N ASN A 125 13.42 24.44 23.28
CA ASN A 125 13.21 23.34 24.22
C ASN A 125 13.33 21.93 23.61
N GLY A 126 14.20 21.77 22.60
CA GLY A 126 14.41 20.49 21.93
C GLY A 126 13.41 20.19 20.81
N GLU A 127 12.49 21.11 20.51
CA GLU A 127 11.55 21.02 19.38
C GLU A 127 11.89 22.06 18.31
N LEU A 128 11.51 21.80 17.06
CA LEU A 128 11.71 22.76 15.97
C LEU A 128 10.79 23.98 16.17
N ASP A 129 11.35 25.19 16.08
CA ASP A 129 10.56 26.42 15.92
C ASP A 129 9.90 26.43 14.54
N VAL A 130 8.73 25.81 14.41
CA VAL A 130 8.02 25.62 13.13
C VAL A 130 7.68 26.96 12.47
N GLU A 131 7.30 27.98 13.24
CA GLU A 131 6.98 29.30 12.68
C GLU A 131 8.24 30.03 12.22
N GLY A 132 9.32 29.99 13.01
CA GLY A 132 10.63 30.49 12.58
C GLY A 132 11.14 29.78 11.31
N TYR A 133 10.94 28.47 11.22
CA TYR A 133 11.31 27.69 10.03
C TYR A 133 10.49 28.10 8.79
N LYS A 134 9.16 28.23 8.92
CA LYS A 134 8.31 28.73 7.83
C LYS A 134 8.72 30.13 7.36
N GLN A 135 9.03 31.02 8.29
CA GLN A 135 9.52 32.35 7.95
C GLN A 135 10.83 32.27 7.16
N TRP A 136 11.80 31.47 7.63
CA TRP A 136 13.05 31.26 6.91
C TRP A 136 12.84 30.69 5.51
N LEU A 137 11.93 29.72 5.33
CA LEU A 137 11.58 29.18 4.02
C LEU A 137 11.09 30.29 3.08
N SER A 138 10.18 31.13 3.57
CA SER A 138 9.63 32.27 2.81
C SER A 138 10.73 33.26 2.39
N GLU A 139 11.57 33.70 3.34
CA GLU A 139 12.66 34.66 3.10
C GLU A 139 13.72 34.13 2.13
N ASN A 140 13.92 32.82 2.09
CA ASN A 140 14.92 32.17 1.22
C ASN A 140 14.30 31.58 -0.06
N ASN A 141 13.03 31.87 -0.34
CA ASN A 141 12.27 31.33 -1.48
C ASN A 141 12.42 29.80 -1.60
N LYS A 142 12.32 29.11 -0.45
CA LYS A 142 12.33 27.65 -0.34
C LYS A 142 10.93 27.14 -0.04
N LYS A 143 10.74 25.86 -0.32
CA LYS A 143 9.52 25.11 -0.02
C LYS A 143 9.90 23.82 0.65
N GLU A 144 9.17 23.43 1.67
CA GLU A 144 9.32 22.12 2.29
C GLU A 144 8.95 21.02 1.29
N TRP A 145 9.47 19.81 1.48
CA TRP A 145 9.27 18.66 0.61
C TRP A 145 7.79 18.42 0.30
N PHE A 146 6.90 18.48 1.30
CA PHE A 146 5.47 18.20 1.09
C PHE A 146 4.77 19.29 0.26
N GLU A 147 5.23 20.54 0.35
CA GLU A 147 4.71 21.65 -0.46
C GLU A 147 5.11 21.45 -1.92
N GLN A 148 6.36 21.02 -2.16
CA GLN A 148 6.85 20.69 -3.50
C GLN A 148 6.12 19.45 -4.07
N ALA A 149 5.89 18.42 -3.26
CA ALA A 149 5.11 17.24 -3.66
C ALA A 149 3.67 17.63 -4.03
N ASN A 150 3.02 18.48 -3.25
CA ASN A 150 1.68 18.98 -3.55
C ASN A 150 1.64 19.78 -4.87
N LEU A 151 2.64 20.61 -5.16
CA LEU A 151 2.71 21.32 -6.45
C LEU A 151 2.78 20.34 -7.63
N LEU A 152 3.56 19.27 -7.50
CA LEU A 152 3.64 18.21 -8.51
C LEU A 152 2.32 17.45 -8.65
N GLU A 153 1.66 17.10 -7.55
CA GLU A 153 0.35 16.44 -7.54
C GLU A 153 -0.71 17.27 -8.27
N GLN A 154 -0.79 18.57 -7.96
CA GLN A 154 -1.73 19.48 -8.61
C GLN A 154 -1.43 19.65 -10.10
N PHE A 155 -0.15 19.71 -10.49
CA PHE A 155 0.24 19.77 -11.88
C PHE A 155 -0.20 18.50 -12.63
N MET A 156 0.10 17.31 -12.09
CA MET A 156 -0.31 16.03 -12.70
C MET A 156 -1.83 15.90 -12.79
N LEU A 157 -2.58 16.40 -11.80
CA LEU A 157 -4.04 16.38 -11.81
C LEU A 157 -4.62 17.32 -12.88
N ARG A 158 -4.07 18.53 -13.04
CA ARG A 158 -4.59 19.55 -13.97
C ARG A 158 -4.15 19.33 -15.40
N GLU A 159 -2.88 19.04 -15.62
CA GLU A 159 -2.26 18.96 -16.96
C GLU A 159 -2.12 17.51 -17.46
N GLY A 160 -2.13 16.54 -16.55
CA GLY A 160 -1.82 15.13 -16.83
C GLY A 160 -0.36 14.76 -16.55
N ILE A 161 -0.13 13.50 -16.17
CA ILE A 161 1.20 12.98 -15.78
C ILE A 161 2.22 13.12 -16.92
N ASP A 162 1.79 12.88 -18.16
CA ASP A 162 2.68 12.93 -19.34
C ASP A 162 3.10 14.35 -19.74
N LYS A 163 2.57 15.38 -19.07
CA LYS A 163 2.99 16.77 -19.28
C LYS A 163 4.13 17.21 -18.38
N VAL A 164 4.59 16.37 -17.43
CA VAL A 164 5.75 16.70 -16.60
C VAL A 164 7.03 16.54 -17.43
N THR A 165 7.75 17.64 -17.66
CA THR A 165 9.05 17.62 -18.34
C THR A 165 10.15 17.41 -17.32
N ILE A 166 10.96 16.38 -17.52
CA ILE A 166 12.02 15.97 -16.58
C ILE A 166 13.39 16.18 -17.23
N ASP A 167 14.33 16.79 -16.50
CA ASP A 167 15.71 16.98 -16.93
C ASP A 167 16.61 15.76 -16.63
N GLU A 168 17.88 15.86 -17.02
CA GLU A 168 18.93 14.85 -16.76
C GLU A 168 19.21 14.60 -15.27
N ASN A 169 18.86 15.56 -14.40
CA ASN A 169 19.00 15.46 -12.95
C ASN A 169 17.73 14.91 -12.28
N ASN A 170 16.78 14.37 -13.07
CA ASN A 170 15.49 13.86 -12.63
C ASN A 170 14.56 14.92 -12.02
N LYS A 171 14.75 16.21 -12.31
CA LYS A 171 13.93 17.32 -11.79
C LYS A 171 12.91 17.79 -12.82
N ALA A 172 11.79 18.31 -12.34
CA ALA A 172 10.80 18.95 -13.21
C ALA A 172 11.32 20.30 -13.69
N THR A 173 11.18 20.61 -14.99
CA THR A 173 11.55 21.92 -15.55
C THR A 173 10.36 22.85 -15.75
N ASN A 174 9.14 22.31 -15.77
CA ASN A 174 7.90 23.05 -16.04
C ASN A 174 6.92 23.11 -14.86
N VAL A 175 7.32 22.61 -13.68
CA VAL A 175 6.52 22.69 -12.46
C VAL A 175 7.17 23.71 -11.52
N SER A 176 6.69 24.95 -11.57
CA SER A 176 7.24 26.06 -10.78
C SER A 176 7.24 25.74 -9.28
N GLY A 177 8.36 26.02 -8.61
CA GLY A 177 8.54 25.80 -7.16
C GLY A 177 8.91 24.36 -6.77
N VAL A 178 9.05 23.43 -7.71
CA VAL A 178 9.49 22.05 -7.46
C VAL A 178 10.97 21.90 -7.83
N THR A 179 11.79 21.54 -6.84
CA THR A 179 13.25 21.44 -6.96
C THR A 179 13.81 20.08 -6.55
N ILE A 180 13.00 19.26 -5.90
CA ILE A 180 13.28 17.85 -5.60
C ILE A 180 13.35 17.03 -6.90
N ALA A 181 14.06 15.90 -6.87
CA ALA A 181 13.97 14.92 -7.95
C ALA A 181 12.56 14.34 -7.98
N VAL A 182 11.94 14.32 -9.16
CA VAL A 182 10.53 13.95 -9.37
C VAL A 182 10.32 12.69 -10.17
N LYS A 183 11.35 12.20 -10.89
CA LYS A 183 11.20 11.08 -11.83
C LYS A 183 10.53 9.86 -11.22
N THR A 184 10.99 9.43 -10.04
CA THR A 184 10.39 8.29 -9.33
C THR A 184 8.91 8.52 -9.02
N TYR A 185 8.52 9.72 -8.60
CA TYR A 185 7.11 10.02 -8.32
C TYR A 185 6.26 10.00 -9.59
N VAL A 186 6.77 10.55 -10.70
CA VAL A 186 6.07 10.52 -12.00
C VAL A 186 5.90 9.09 -12.50
N ASP A 187 6.95 8.27 -12.42
CA ASP A 187 6.90 6.85 -12.81
C ASP A 187 5.91 6.05 -11.94
N LEU A 188 5.89 6.30 -10.63
CA LEU A 188 4.93 5.68 -9.72
C LEU A 188 3.50 6.19 -9.95
N ALA A 189 3.30 7.45 -10.30
CA ALA A 189 1.99 7.98 -10.66
C ALA A 189 1.41 7.24 -11.87
N LYS A 190 2.24 7.00 -12.90
CA LYS A 190 1.85 6.20 -14.08
C LYS A 190 1.47 4.78 -13.66
N LYS A 191 2.30 4.11 -12.86
CA LYS A 191 2.01 2.76 -12.35
C LYS A 191 0.71 2.72 -11.53
N ALA A 192 0.47 3.71 -10.67
CA ALA A 192 -0.75 3.79 -9.87
C ALA A 192 -2.01 3.94 -10.75
N VAL A 193 -1.94 4.74 -11.83
CA VAL A 193 -3.04 4.84 -12.81
C VAL A 193 -3.26 3.54 -13.57
N GLU A 194 -2.20 2.84 -13.96
CA GLU A 194 -2.33 1.53 -14.62
C GLU A 194 -2.92 0.47 -13.67
N MET A 195 -2.53 0.49 -12.40
CA MET A 195 -3.15 -0.34 -11.36
C MET A 195 -4.63 0.00 -11.18
N ALA A 196 -4.99 1.28 -11.22
CA ALA A 196 -6.39 1.72 -11.17
C ALA A 196 -7.19 1.18 -12.36
N LYS A 197 -6.69 1.29 -13.58
CA LYS A 197 -7.35 0.73 -14.79
C LYS A 197 -7.49 -0.79 -14.72
N ALA A 198 -6.47 -1.47 -14.19
CA ALA A 198 -6.49 -2.92 -14.03
C ALA A 198 -7.34 -3.41 -12.84
N GLY A 199 -7.85 -2.50 -11.99
CA GLY A 199 -8.54 -2.88 -10.76
C GLY A 199 -7.63 -3.61 -9.77
N LYS A 200 -6.35 -3.21 -9.66
CA LYS A 200 -5.37 -3.83 -8.76
C LYS A 200 -5.10 -2.96 -7.55
N LEU A 201 -5.59 -3.39 -6.40
CA LEU A 201 -5.30 -2.76 -5.12
C LEU A 201 -3.91 -3.16 -4.65
N LEU A 202 -3.23 -2.23 -3.96
CA LEU A 202 -1.97 -2.47 -3.28
C LEU A 202 -1.93 -1.68 -1.98
N ALA A 203 -1.38 -2.30 -0.95
CA ALA A 203 -1.06 -1.67 0.31
C ALA A 203 0.32 -2.14 0.76
N VAL A 204 1.15 -1.22 1.26
CA VAL A 204 2.54 -1.48 1.61
C VAL A 204 2.87 -0.89 2.98
N SER A 205 3.76 -1.55 3.71
CA SER A 205 4.30 -1.05 4.97
C SER A 205 5.75 -1.48 5.17
N GLY A 206 6.46 -0.71 5.99
CA GLY A 206 7.76 -1.11 6.51
C GLY A 206 7.61 -2.15 7.61
N TYR A 207 8.58 -3.06 7.69
CA TYR A 207 8.60 -4.18 8.62
C TYR A 207 10.00 -4.40 9.21
N GLY A 208 10.06 -4.80 10.49
CA GLY A 208 11.29 -5.25 11.14
C GLY A 208 12.45 -4.27 10.97
N SER A 209 13.65 -4.82 10.71
CA SER A 209 14.89 -4.07 10.55
C SER A 209 15.11 -3.54 9.12
N GLY A 210 14.06 -3.01 8.48
CA GLY A 210 14.14 -2.44 7.13
C GLY A 210 13.51 -3.26 6.01
N ASP A 211 12.84 -4.37 6.34
CA ASP A 211 12.08 -5.17 5.38
C ASP A 211 10.82 -4.40 4.92
N ILE A 212 10.28 -4.75 3.76
CA ILE A 212 9.02 -4.20 3.25
C ILE A 212 8.02 -5.34 3.10
N VAL A 213 6.79 -5.13 3.55
CA VAL A 213 5.67 -6.06 3.38
C VAL A 213 4.56 -5.37 2.60
N TRP A 214 3.94 -6.09 1.68
CA TRP A 214 2.79 -5.57 0.95
C TRP A 214 1.77 -6.66 0.67
N ALA A 215 0.55 -6.20 0.43
CA ALA A 215 -0.51 -7.03 -0.11
C ALA A 215 -1.00 -6.43 -1.43
N THR A 216 -1.47 -7.31 -2.31
CA THR A 216 -2.21 -6.94 -3.53
C THR A 216 -3.52 -7.72 -3.58
N ALA A 217 -4.50 -7.17 -4.29
CA ALA A 217 -5.76 -7.86 -4.59
C ALA A 217 -6.40 -7.26 -5.84
N ASP A 218 -7.29 -8.00 -6.49
CA ASP A 218 -8.12 -7.51 -7.57
C ASP A 218 -9.45 -6.99 -7.03
N ILE A 219 -9.93 -5.85 -7.55
CA ILE A 219 -11.24 -5.27 -7.26
C ILE A 219 -12.06 -5.15 -8.54
N ASN A 220 -13.31 -5.61 -8.48
CA ASN A 220 -14.26 -5.45 -9.58
C ASN A 220 -15.20 -4.24 -9.36
N ARG A 221 -16.05 -3.97 -10.35
CA ARG A 221 -17.03 -2.87 -10.31
C ARG A 221 -18.06 -2.91 -9.20
N PHE A 222 -18.24 -4.08 -8.59
CA PHE A 222 -19.15 -4.29 -7.47
C PHE A 222 -18.41 -4.19 -6.13
N LYS A 223 -17.17 -3.69 -6.14
CA LYS A 223 -16.27 -3.61 -4.97
C LYS A 223 -15.98 -4.97 -4.34
N THR A 224 -16.18 -6.06 -5.07
CA THR A 224 -15.75 -7.38 -4.63
C THR A 224 -14.24 -7.47 -4.79
N ILE A 225 -13.56 -7.79 -3.70
CA ILE A 225 -12.11 -7.95 -3.66
C ILE A 225 -11.78 -9.44 -3.67
N SER A 226 -10.81 -9.83 -4.50
CA SER A 226 -10.40 -11.22 -4.72
C SER A 226 -8.90 -11.31 -5.01
N ASN A 227 -8.36 -12.53 -5.14
CA ASN A 227 -6.95 -12.76 -5.50
C ASN A 227 -5.95 -12.06 -4.57
N TYR A 228 -6.22 -12.10 -3.26
CA TYR A 228 -5.31 -11.57 -2.24
C TYR A 228 -3.97 -12.27 -2.32
N LYS A 229 -2.89 -11.48 -2.30
CA LYS A 229 -1.53 -11.97 -2.31
C LYS A 229 -0.67 -11.12 -1.38
N LEU A 230 0.07 -11.79 -0.50
CA LEU A 230 1.05 -11.18 0.39
C LEU A 230 2.44 -11.36 -0.18
N ASP A 231 3.33 -10.43 0.14
CA ASP A 231 4.75 -10.56 -0.20
C ASP A 231 5.61 -9.78 0.80
N THR A 232 6.90 -10.11 0.85
CA THR A 232 7.89 -9.44 1.68
C THR A 232 9.22 -9.34 0.94
N LEU A 233 9.77 -8.13 0.88
CA LEU A 233 11.12 -7.86 0.38
C LEU A 233 12.01 -7.63 1.58
N GLN A 234 12.98 -8.53 1.75
CA GLN A 234 13.93 -8.41 2.84
C GLN A 234 15.17 -7.63 2.43
N GLY A 235 15.87 -7.08 3.41
CA GLY A 235 17.18 -6.51 3.18
C GLY A 235 18.11 -6.67 4.37
N LYS A 236 19.32 -6.16 4.23
CA LYS A 236 20.34 -6.23 5.27
C LYS A 236 21.25 -5.02 5.23
N TYR A 237 21.82 -4.70 6.38
CA TYR A 237 22.89 -3.73 6.48
C TYR A 237 24.22 -4.37 6.10
N GLN A 238 24.94 -3.77 5.15
CA GLN A 238 26.27 -4.19 4.76
C GLN A 238 27.09 -3.00 4.25
N ASN A 239 28.37 -2.92 4.61
CA ASN A 239 29.30 -1.91 4.10
C ASN A 239 28.81 -0.45 4.25
N GLY A 240 28.22 -0.11 5.41
CA GLY A 240 27.78 1.26 5.67
C GLY A 240 26.39 1.62 5.14
N THR A 241 25.74 0.73 4.37
CA THR A 241 24.45 0.99 3.73
C THR A 241 23.48 -0.19 3.89
N PHE A 242 22.18 0.09 3.88
CA PHE A 242 21.17 -0.93 3.71
C PHE A 242 21.10 -1.36 2.23
N VAL A 243 20.86 -2.65 1.99
CA VAL A 243 20.67 -3.24 0.66
C VAL A 243 19.50 -4.21 0.71
N TYR A 244 18.50 -3.98 -0.15
CA TYR A 244 17.42 -4.95 -0.35
C TYR A 244 17.92 -6.17 -1.14
N ASN A 245 17.32 -7.32 -0.90
CA ASN A 245 17.48 -8.48 -1.75
C ASN A 245 16.97 -8.18 -3.16
N GLU A 246 17.47 -8.90 -4.17
CA GLU A 246 17.01 -8.74 -5.55
C GLU A 246 15.58 -9.25 -5.77
N LYS A 247 15.21 -10.30 -5.03
CA LYS A 247 13.90 -10.95 -5.12
C LYS A 247 13.18 -10.90 -3.78
N SER A 248 11.87 -10.76 -3.83
CA SER A 248 10.97 -10.93 -2.70
C SER A 248 10.84 -12.40 -2.28
N LYS A 249 10.25 -12.66 -1.11
CA LYS A 249 9.97 -14.04 -0.66
C LYS A 249 9.02 -14.77 -1.61
N GLN A 250 8.03 -14.07 -2.17
CA GLN A 250 7.13 -14.69 -3.12
C GLN A 250 7.80 -14.97 -4.47
N GLU A 251 8.70 -14.10 -4.93
CA GLU A 251 9.47 -14.31 -6.17
C GLU A 251 10.47 -15.48 -6.04
N LEU A 252 11.03 -15.67 -4.85
CA LEU A 252 11.90 -16.82 -4.55
C LEU A 252 11.12 -18.13 -4.50
N GLY A 253 9.88 -18.12 -3.97
CA GLY A 253 9.10 -19.35 -3.78
C GLY A 253 9.89 -20.37 -2.94
N TYR A 254 10.13 -21.57 -3.49
CA TYR A 254 10.94 -22.60 -2.82
C TYR A 254 12.44 -22.25 -2.75
N GLU A 255 12.94 -21.29 -3.54
CA GLU A 255 14.32 -20.81 -3.43
C GLU A 255 14.54 -19.93 -2.19
N TYR A 256 13.48 -19.62 -1.42
CA TYR A 256 13.61 -18.86 -0.17
C TYR A 256 14.24 -19.68 0.95
N TYR A 257 13.97 -21.00 1.00
CA TYR A 257 14.45 -21.92 2.03
C TYR A 257 14.17 -21.41 3.46
N MET A 258 12.89 -21.23 3.82
CA MET A 258 12.52 -20.86 5.20
C MET A 258 13.03 -21.85 6.25
N PHE A 259 13.23 -23.13 5.88
CA PHE A 259 13.68 -24.19 6.78
C PHE A 259 14.98 -24.89 6.35
N PRO A 260 15.86 -25.24 7.32
CA PRO A 260 15.87 -24.85 8.72
C PRO A 260 16.44 -23.43 8.87
N GLN A 261 15.73 -22.54 9.57
CA GLN A 261 16.09 -21.14 9.88
C GLN A 261 17.04 -20.45 8.88
N SER A 262 16.44 -19.87 7.84
CA SER A 262 16.99 -18.92 6.86
C SER A 262 18.48 -19.09 6.52
N GLY A 263 18.78 -19.92 5.52
CA GLY A 263 20.05 -19.90 4.80
C GLY A 263 20.97 -21.11 5.02
N LYS A 264 20.64 -22.02 5.93
CA LYS A 264 21.27 -23.34 5.93
C LYS A 264 20.44 -24.25 5.04
N LYS A 265 20.99 -24.70 3.90
CA LYS A 265 20.43 -25.88 3.24
C LYS A 265 20.33 -26.98 4.30
N VAL A 266 19.18 -27.64 4.44
CA VAL A 266 19.10 -28.84 5.29
C VAL A 266 20.26 -29.75 4.82
N GLU A 267 21.13 -30.16 5.73
CA GLU A 267 22.27 -31.00 5.38
C GLU A 267 21.76 -32.27 4.69
N GLY A 268 22.14 -32.48 3.42
CA GLY A 268 21.64 -33.57 2.58
C GLY A 268 20.49 -33.24 1.61
N VAL A 269 20.00 -31.99 1.58
CA VAL A 269 18.91 -31.54 0.69
C VAL A 269 19.42 -30.39 -0.17
N LEU A 270 20.03 -30.70 -1.31
CA LEU A 270 20.90 -29.77 -2.03
C LEU A 270 20.28 -29.05 -3.24
N ASP A 271 19.07 -29.42 -3.67
CA ASP A 271 18.30 -28.73 -4.71
C ASP A 271 16.84 -28.45 -4.30
N VAL A 272 16.11 -27.71 -5.15
CA VAL A 272 14.73 -27.29 -4.90
C VAL A 272 13.78 -28.49 -4.77
N GLU A 273 14.01 -29.57 -5.51
CA GLU A 273 13.14 -30.74 -5.47
C GLU A 273 13.30 -31.52 -4.18
N GLY A 274 14.54 -31.78 -3.74
CA GLY A 274 14.81 -32.37 -2.45
C GLY A 274 14.20 -31.54 -1.31
N TYR A 275 14.23 -30.20 -1.44
CA TYR A 275 13.65 -29.33 -0.41
C TYR A 275 12.13 -29.43 -0.34
N LYS A 276 11.44 -29.50 -1.49
CA LYS A 276 10.00 -29.80 -1.53
C LYS A 276 9.69 -31.16 -0.88
N GLU A 277 10.49 -32.18 -1.14
CA GLU A 277 10.33 -33.50 -0.51
C GLU A 277 10.52 -33.43 1.02
N TRP A 278 11.56 -32.75 1.47
CA TRP A 278 11.82 -32.54 2.89
C TRP A 278 10.66 -31.80 3.58
N LEU A 279 10.12 -30.75 2.97
CA LEU A 279 8.96 -30.02 3.49
C LEU A 279 7.75 -30.95 3.67
N ARG A 280 7.44 -31.80 2.68
CA ARG A 280 6.36 -32.79 2.76
C ARG A 280 6.60 -33.80 3.89
N ALA A 281 7.81 -34.36 3.97
CA ALA A 281 8.17 -35.36 4.98
C ALA A 281 8.10 -34.82 6.42
N ASN A 282 8.34 -33.51 6.59
CA ASN A 282 8.32 -32.85 7.90
C ASN A 282 7.03 -32.07 8.18
N ASN A 283 5.99 -32.23 7.33
CA ASN A 283 4.73 -31.48 7.40
C ASN A 283 4.95 -29.97 7.56
N LYS A 284 5.87 -29.42 6.77
CA LYS A 284 6.20 -27.99 6.70
C LYS A 284 5.69 -27.41 5.39
N LYS A 285 5.53 -26.09 5.40
CA LYS A 285 5.17 -25.28 4.25
C LYS A 285 6.18 -24.17 4.09
N GLU A 286 6.54 -23.83 2.86
CA GLU A 286 7.36 -22.65 2.59
C GLU A 286 6.58 -21.37 2.91
N TRP A 287 7.27 -20.25 3.08
CA TRP A 287 6.71 -18.95 3.42
C TRP A 287 5.56 -18.55 2.50
N PHE A 288 5.70 -18.71 1.18
CA PHE A 288 4.67 -18.31 0.22
C PHE A 288 3.40 -19.18 0.36
N GLU A 289 3.55 -20.48 0.61
CA GLU A 289 2.42 -21.39 0.83
C GLU A 289 1.66 -21.01 2.11
N GLN A 290 2.38 -20.59 3.15
CA GLN A 290 1.77 -20.09 4.38
C GLN A 290 1.10 -18.72 4.19
N ALA A 291 1.70 -17.84 3.40
CA ALA A 291 1.15 -16.53 3.07
C ALA A 291 -0.16 -16.66 2.27
N ASP A 292 -0.23 -17.61 1.33
CA ASP A 292 -1.43 -17.92 0.58
C ASP A 292 -2.57 -18.45 1.50
N LEU A 293 -2.23 -19.24 2.53
CA LEU A 293 -3.22 -19.68 3.53
C LEU A 293 -3.77 -18.52 4.36
N ILE A 294 -2.91 -17.55 4.76
CA ILE A 294 -3.36 -16.33 5.44
C ILE A 294 -4.30 -15.53 4.53
N CYS A 295 -3.94 -15.35 3.26
CA CYS A 295 -4.77 -14.66 2.27
C CYS A 295 -6.12 -15.36 2.07
N HIS A 296 -6.13 -16.70 1.98
CA HIS A 296 -7.36 -17.48 1.84
C HIS A 296 -8.27 -17.32 3.05
N GLU A 297 -7.70 -17.43 4.26
CA GLU A 297 -8.44 -17.27 5.50
C GLU A 297 -9.03 -15.87 5.63
N PHE A 298 -8.22 -14.84 5.32
CA PHE A 298 -8.66 -13.44 5.31
C PHE A 298 -9.77 -13.20 4.28
N ALA A 299 -9.66 -13.77 3.08
CA ALA A 299 -10.68 -13.62 2.04
C ALA A 299 -12.02 -14.25 2.46
N LYS A 300 -11.98 -15.37 3.18
CA LYS A 300 -13.16 -16.12 3.63
C LYS A 300 -13.82 -15.51 4.86
N ASN A 301 -13.01 -15.12 5.84
CA ASN A 301 -13.47 -14.78 7.19
C ASN A 301 -13.05 -13.39 7.66
N GLY A 302 -12.43 -12.57 6.82
CA GLY A 302 -11.98 -11.22 7.19
C GLY A 302 -10.91 -11.19 8.29
N SER A 303 -10.59 -9.99 8.77
CA SER A 303 -9.58 -9.79 9.83
C SER A 303 -10.02 -10.20 11.22
N TYR A 304 -11.32 -10.27 11.50
CA TYR A 304 -11.84 -10.61 12.84
C TYR A 304 -11.53 -12.05 13.26
N ASN A 305 -11.20 -12.92 12.29
CA ASN A 305 -10.85 -14.30 12.59
C ASN A 305 -9.38 -14.50 12.97
N PHE A 306 -8.59 -13.43 13.02
CA PHE A 306 -7.21 -13.47 13.47
C PHE A 306 -7.09 -12.89 14.88
N VAL A 307 -6.46 -13.64 15.78
CA VAL A 307 -6.08 -13.15 17.11
C VAL A 307 -4.68 -12.56 17.01
N ILE A 308 -4.47 -11.38 17.60
CA ILE A 308 -3.13 -10.80 17.77
C ILE A 308 -2.68 -11.03 19.22
N LYS A 309 -1.52 -11.65 19.39
CA LYS A 309 -0.86 -11.88 20.68
C LYS A 309 -0.33 -10.57 21.26
N SER A 310 -0.02 -10.59 22.54
CA SER A 310 0.57 -9.43 23.25
C SER A 310 1.92 -8.99 22.68
N ASP A 311 2.67 -9.88 22.04
CA ASP A 311 3.93 -9.58 21.34
C ASP A 311 3.72 -8.98 19.94
N GLY A 312 2.47 -8.72 19.56
CA GLY A 312 2.11 -8.15 18.26
C GLY A 312 2.13 -9.17 17.12
N LYS A 313 2.27 -10.47 17.38
CA LYS A 313 2.19 -11.50 16.34
C LYS A 313 0.79 -12.04 16.16
N ILE A 314 0.46 -12.49 14.96
CA ILE A 314 -0.75 -13.25 14.67
C ILE A 314 -0.66 -14.58 15.42
N ASP A 315 -1.75 -14.96 16.08
CA ASP A 315 -1.95 -16.31 16.59
C ASP A 315 -2.42 -17.23 15.49
N ASN A 316 -1.44 -17.84 14.83
CA ASN A 316 -1.66 -18.73 13.70
C ASN A 316 -2.30 -20.07 14.09
N ALA A 317 -2.59 -20.32 15.37
CA ALA A 317 -3.32 -21.50 15.81
C ALA A 317 -4.70 -21.64 15.13
N LEU A 318 -5.23 -20.54 14.60
CA LEU A 318 -6.50 -20.50 13.87
C LEU A 318 -6.38 -20.85 12.39
N VAL A 319 -5.16 -20.81 11.81
CA VAL A 319 -4.92 -21.14 10.39
C VAL A 319 -4.01 -22.35 10.31
N SER A 320 -4.62 -23.52 10.08
CA SER A 320 -3.91 -24.80 10.05
C SER A 320 -2.74 -24.78 9.05
N GLY A 321 -1.54 -25.16 9.52
CA GLY A 321 -0.32 -25.20 8.71
C GLY A 321 0.43 -23.87 8.59
N VAL A 322 -0.03 -22.80 9.24
CA VAL A 322 0.65 -21.49 9.27
C VAL A 322 1.49 -21.35 10.54
N THR A 323 2.74 -20.92 10.36
CA THR A 323 3.72 -20.64 11.42
C THR A 323 4.27 -19.22 11.34
N ILE A 324 4.21 -18.56 10.18
CA ILE A 324 4.49 -17.12 10.03
C ILE A 324 3.36 -16.32 10.66
N GLY A 325 3.67 -15.34 11.50
CA GLY A 325 2.65 -14.65 12.29
C GLY A 325 2.91 -13.17 12.44
N ASP A 326 3.28 -12.47 11.37
CA ASP A 326 3.54 -11.04 11.48
C ASP A 326 2.26 -10.20 11.37
N ASN A 327 1.97 -9.32 12.33
CA ASN A 327 0.78 -8.48 12.26
C ASN A 327 0.79 -7.50 11.07
N ASN A 328 1.95 -7.20 10.48
CA ASN A 328 1.99 -6.32 9.32
C ASN A 328 1.32 -6.97 8.11
N TYR A 329 1.19 -8.30 8.05
CA TYR A 329 0.38 -8.99 7.04
C TYR A 329 -1.08 -8.55 7.11
N LEU A 330 -1.68 -8.54 8.31
CA LEU A 330 -3.06 -8.07 8.49
C LEU A 330 -3.17 -6.55 8.31
N LYS A 331 -2.14 -5.79 8.67
CA LYS A 331 -2.11 -4.34 8.44
C LYS A 331 -2.27 -4.01 6.96
N VAL A 332 -1.47 -4.64 6.08
CA VAL A 332 -1.55 -4.39 4.64
C VAL A 332 -2.83 -4.97 4.03
N LEU A 333 -3.30 -6.14 4.48
CA LEU A 333 -4.57 -6.73 4.01
C LEU A 333 -5.79 -5.86 4.37
N ASN A 334 -5.87 -5.36 5.61
CA ASN A 334 -6.94 -4.45 6.02
C ASN A 334 -6.86 -3.12 5.27
N GLN A 335 -5.65 -2.63 4.97
CA GLN A 335 -5.49 -1.40 4.19
C GLN A 335 -5.99 -1.57 2.74
N LEU A 336 -5.90 -2.77 2.14
CA LEU A 336 -6.55 -3.03 0.84
C LEU A 336 -8.07 -2.82 0.93
N LEU A 337 -8.72 -3.32 1.98
CA LEU A 337 -10.15 -3.11 2.19
C LEU A 337 -10.48 -1.62 2.35
N ALA A 338 -9.65 -0.87 3.09
CA ALA A 338 -9.83 0.57 3.28
C ALA A 338 -9.57 1.39 2.00
N ASN A 339 -8.75 0.87 1.09
CA ASN A 339 -8.48 1.49 -0.20
C ASN A 339 -9.66 1.39 -1.17
N ALA A 340 -10.51 0.37 -1.05
CA ALA A 340 -11.76 0.27 -1.80
C ALA A 340 -12.82 1.22 -1.23
N LYS A 341 -13.24 2.25 -1.99
CA LYS A 341 -14.19 3.28 -1.52
C LYS A 341 -15.54 3.20 -2.17
#